data_AF-A0A8C2TPA5-F1
#
_entry.id   AF-A0A8C2TPA5-F1
#
_cell.length_a   1.000
_cell.length_b   1.000
_cell.length_c   1.000
_cell.angle_alpha   90.00
_cell.angle_beta   90.00
_cell.angle_gamma   90.00
#
_symmetry.space_group_name_H-M   'P 1'
#
loop_
_entity.id
_entity.type
_entity.pdbx_description
1 polymer ?
#
loop_
_entity_poly.entity_id
_entity_poly.type
_entity_poly.pdbx_seq_one_letter_code
_entity_poly.pdbx_strand_id
1 'polypeptide(L)'
;MERGVGGRRVLVVGAGMAALGAAQRLRGSVRLLEAGDRVGGRVCSVPFASGLAELGAHWIHGPSEGNPVFRLASSYGLLGPGASEEENQRVEAKGHPLLPVVTYGSSGKVLSPELVNSTRSLFSELLGSAQAVGGAEEPAGSSVGQYLRAEIARLASGWDEDKDDKRLRLAVLSACLKLECCISGTHSMDTVALGSFGEYISLPGLDCTFPGGYSSLPERILQTLPEGTVLLNKPVRTIRWQGSFCEEGDTDREFPVQVECEDGDSFLTDHVIVTVPLGFLKERHQDFFQPPLPKRKVEAIRRLGFGTNNKIFLEFEQPFWEPEQQQLEVVWEDESPLAEPSADLEANWFKKLIGFVVLQPPEQLGHVLCGFIAGKESEYMETLSDAEVLSTMTRVLRMLTGNPQLPAPCSILRSRWHSAPYTRGSYSYVAVGSSGEDIDALAQPLPEDASDPRVRTRRGIITWAVGRADGTAWHRPPRSRCRCCSQGRPRTARSTPRRTARCWPAGGRPSASTSSCNKAATHTRFRLLYCPPPAHPPGRQYQLVPAIMKRVSSSGAVTGPGCGATSVGGCGAAGGCDGGCEGGCDGGCDGG
;
A
#
# COMPACT_ATOMS: atom_id res chain seq x y z
N MET A 1 18.13 35.58 1.16
CA MET A 1 17.80 34.78 -0.04
C MET A 1 18.66 35.33 -1.18
N GLU A 2 19.59 34.56 -1.74
CA GLU A 2 20.41 35.07 -2.84
C GLU A 2 19.58 35.27 -4.11
N ARG A 3 19.78 36.41 -4.78
CA ARG A 3 18.95 36.84 -5.92
C ARG A 3 19.34 36.11 -7.21
N GLY A 4 18.87 34.87 -7.34
CA GLY A 4 18.94 34.10 -8.58
C GLY A 4 18.13 34.76 -9.71
N VAL A 5 18.80 35.58 -10.53
CA VAL A 5 18.20 36.39 -11.59
C VAL A 5 17.37 35.53 -12.56
N GLY A 6 16.07 35.83 -12.68
CA GLY A 6 15.14 35.16 -13.60
C GLY A 6 14.59 33.80 -13.14
N GLY A 7 14.93 33.32 -11.93
CA GLY A 7 14.40 32.06 -11.40
C GLY A 7 12.93 32.13 -10.98
N ARG A 8 12.11 31.17 -11.42
CA ARG A 8 10.79 30.93 -10.82
C ARG A 8 10.94 30.28 -9.45
N ARG A 9 10.14 30.73 -8.49
CA ARG A 9 9.99 30.12 -7.17
C ARG A 9 8.91 29.03 -7.22
N VAL A 10 9.17 27.92 -6.53
CA VAL A 10 8.17 26.86 -6.30
C VAL A 10 8.13 26.58 -4.82
N LEU A 11 6.92 26.65 -4.25
CA LEU A 11 6.67 26.23 -2.87
C LEU A 11 5.98 24.87 -2.89
N VAL A 12 6.26 24.03 -1.90
CA VAL A 12 5.61 22.72 -1.73
C VAL A 12 5.08 22.64 -0.30
N VAL A 13 3.84 22.19 -0.13
CA VAL A 13 3.23 22.03 1.19
C VAL A 13 3.21 20.56 1.57
N GLY A 14 3.83 20.25 2.70
CA GLY A 14 4.29 18.93 3.13
C GLY A 14 5.73 18.62 2.72
N ALA A 15 6.41 17.76 3.48
CA ALA A 15 7.70 17.13 3.20
C ALA A 15 7.64 15.59 3.33
N GLY A 16 6.46 15.00 3.08
CA GLY A 16 6.30 13.57 2.83
C GLY A 16 6.92 13.13 1.50
N MET A 17 6.95 11.81 1.26
CA MET A 17 7.57 11.19 0.05
C MET A 17 7.17 11.87 -1.29
N ALA A 18 5.90 12.27 -1.42
CA ALA A 18 5.39 12.95 -2.61
C ALA A 18 6.01 14.34 -2.84
N ALA A 19 6.26 15.09 -1.77
CA ALA A 19 6.92 16.40 -1.82
C ALA A 19 8.43 16.27 -2.04
N LEU A 20 9.08 15.34 -1.36
CA LEU A 20 10.51 15.06 -1.51
C LEU A 20 10.85 14.61 -2.94
N GLY A 21 10.03 13.72 -3.52
CA GLY A 21 10.16 13.32 -4.93
C GLY A 21 9.92 14.48 -5.91
N ALA A 22 8.99 15.39 -5.61
CA ALA A 22 8.80 16.61 -6.41
C ALA A 22 10.01 17.54 -6.31
N ALA A 23 10.57 17.76 -5.11
CA ALA A 23 11.76 18.58 -4.87
C ALA A 23 12.98 18.05 -5.65
N GLN A 24 13.30 16.76 -5.47
CA GLN A 24 14.43 16.12 -6.13
C GLN A 24 14.32 16.19 -7.67
N ARG A 25 13.10 16.19 -8.21
CA ARG A 25 12.84 16.29 -9.66
C ARG A 25 12.90 17.72 -10.20
N LEU A 26 12.66 18.73 -9.36
CA LEU A 26 12.61 20.15 -9.69
C LEU A 26 13.94 20.85 -9.35
N ARG A 27 14.92 20.73 -10.25
CA ARG A 27 16.26 21.33 -10.12
C ARG A 27 16.24 22.87 -10.23
N GLY A 28 15.74 23.56 -9.21
CA GLY A 28 15.60 25.02 -9.16
C GLY A 28 15.25 25.54 -7.76
N SER A 29 14.72 26.77 -7.67
CA SER A 29 14.36 27.42 -6.39
C SER A 29 13.09 26.82 -5.77
N VAL A 30 13.22 25.63 -5.18
CA VAL A 30 12.16 24.92 -4.45
C VAL A 30 12.31 25.12 -2.94
N ARG A 31 11.19 25.31 -2.24
CA ARG A 31 11.11 25.21 -0.77
C ARG A 31 9.90 24.39 -0.34
N LEU A 32 10.08 23.52 0.65
CA LEU A 32 9.06 22.69 1.28
C LEU A 32 8.70 23.30 2.64
N LEU A 33 7.40 23.39 2.95
CA LEU A 33 6.88 23.75 4.27
C LEU A 33 6.21 22.52 4.87
N GLU A 34 6.78 21.97 5.93
CA GLU A 34 6.25 20.83 6.68
C GLU A 34 5.68 21.32 8.00
N ALA A 35 4.49 20.84 8.34
CA ALA A 35 3.79 21.20 9.58
C ALA A 35 4.41 20.51 10.80
N GLY A 36 4.91 19.28 10.63
CA GLY A 36 5.61 18.53 11.67
C GLY A 36 7.08 18.91 11.87
N ASP A 37 7.67 18.28 12.87
CA ASP A 37 9.07 18.37 13.29
C ASP A 37 10.02 17.49 12.46
N ARG A 38 9.50 16.65 11.55
CA ARG A 38 10.25 15.69 10.74
C ARG A 38 9.70 15.55 9.32
N VAL A 39 10.54 15.04 8.41
CA VAL A 39 10.14 14.65 7.05
C VAL A 39 9.45 13.28 6.99
N GLY A 40 8.96 12.90 5.81
CA GLY A 40 8.37 11.58 5.55
C GLY A 40 6.86 11.47 5.78
N GLY A 41 6.32 12.19 6.77
CA GLY A 41 4.88 12.27 7.04
C GLY A 41 4.27 10.92 7.48
N ARG A 42 3.57 10.24 6.57
CA ARG A 42 3.02 8.89 6.77
C ARG A 42 4.04 7.75 6.63
N VAL A 43 5.27 8.07 6.22
CA VAL A 43 6.45 7.28 6.58
C VAL A 43 6.84 7.70 7.99
N CYS A 44 6.89 6.75 8.93
CA CYS A 44 7.14 7.03 10.35
C CYS A 44 7.67 5.77 11.06
N SER A 45 8.93 5.84 11.48
CA SER A 45 9.67 4.78 12.18
C SER A 45 10.15 5.38 13.49
N VAL A 46 9.95 4.69 14.62
CA VAL A 46 10.31 5.19 15.95
C VAL A 46 11.03 4.12 16.76
N PRO A 47 11.92 4.49 17.71
CA PRO A 47 12.48 3.53 18.66
C PRO A 47 11.38 2.85 19.50
N PHE A 48 11.47 1.53 19.64
CA PHE A 48 10.59 0.73 20.50
C PHE A 48 11.26 -0.61 20.84
N ALA A 49 11.04 -1.12 22.05
CA ALA A 49 11.80 -2.24 22.60
C ALA A 49 13.32 -2.02 22.42
N SER A 50 14.05 -3.02 21.92
CA SER A 50 15.47 -2.91 21.57
C SER A 50 15.75 -2.26 20.20
N GLY A 51 14.73 -1.92 19.41
CA GLY A 51 14.86 -1.63 17.98
C GLY A 51 13.91 -0.55 17.46
N LEU A 52 13.31 -0.81 16.29
CA LEU A 52 12.44 0.13 15.57
C LEU A 52 11.04 -0.45 15.32
N ALA A 53 10.02 0.39 15.52
CA ALA A 53 8.64 0.13 15.15
C ALA A 53 8.17 1.07 14.05
N GLU A 54 7.65 0.51 12.95
CA GLU A 54 7.04 1.29 11.87
C GLU A 54 5.61 1.68 12.23
N LEU A 55 5.38 2.90 12.71
CA LEU A 55 4.02 3.42 12.89
C LEU A 55 3.29 3.63 11.56
N GLY A 56 4.03 3.89 10.47
CA GLY A 56 3.51 4.23 9.15
C GLY A 56 3.62 3.12 8.11
N ALA A 57 4.06 3.48 6.90
CA ALA A 57 4.48 2.52 5.87
C ALA A 57 5.52 1.52 6.40
N HIS A 58 5.49 0.27 5.92
CA HIS A 58 6.28 -0.83 6.50
C HIS A 58 6.96 -1.70 5.45
N TRP A 59 6.28 -1.95 4.32
CA TRP A 59 6.78 -2.79 3.23
C TRP A 59 6.93 -2.01 1.92
N ILE A 60 7.88 -2.42 1.09
CA ILE A 60 7.80 -2.24 -0.37
C ILE A 60 6.98 -3.41 -0.90
N HIS A 61 5.80 -3.12 -1.44
CA HIS A 61 4.98 -4.13 -2.11
C HIS A 61 5.44 -4.34 -3.55
N GLY A 62 5.68 -5.59 -3.95
CA GLY A 62 6.25 -5.94 -5.26
C GLY A 62 7.60 -5.25 -5.55
N PRO A 63 8.67 -5.57 -4.80
CA PRO A 63 10.02 -5.05 -5.05
C PRO A 63 10.58 -5.61 -6.36
N SER A 64 10.62 -4.76 -7.38
CA SER A 64 11.14 -5.04 -8.72
C SER A 64 11.50 -3.73 -9.42
N GLU A 65 12.20 -3.79 -10.56
CA GLU A 65 12.55 -2.60 -11.36
C GLU A 65 11.34 -1.74 -11.78
N GLY A 66 10.13 -2.32 -11.84
CA GLY A 66 8.90 -1.54 -12.05
C GLY A 66 8.57 -0.59 -10.90
N ASN A 67 8.98 -0.93 -9.67
CA ASN A 67 8.69 -0.17 -8.46
C ASN A 67 9.70 0.97 -8.24
N PRO A 68 9.28 2.26 -8.26
CA PRO A 68 10.20 3.38 -8.08
C PRO A 68 10.74 3.50 -6.64
N VAL A 69 10.02 2.98 -5.64
CA VAL A 69 10.46 2.98 -4.23
C VAL A 69 11.61 1.99 -4.05
N PHE A 70 11.47 0.78 -4.62
CA PHE A 70 12.51 -0.24 -4.66
C PHE A 70 13.81 0.29 -5.30
N ARG A 71 13.72 0.88 -6.50
CA ARG A 71 14.90 1.41 -7.21
C ARG A 71 15.58 2.55 -6.46
N LEU A 72 14.83 3.45 -5.81
CA LEU A 72 15.41 4.50 -4.97
C LEU A 72 16.14 3.91 -3.76
N ALA A 73 15.49 3.00 -3.03
CA ALA A 73 16.08 2.38 -1.86
C ALA A 73 17.33 1.53 -2.18
N SER A 74 17.29 0.79 -3.30
CA SER A 74 18.45 0.08 -3.85
C SER A 74 19.61 1.04 -4.16
N SER A 75 19.32 2.18 -4.80
CA SER A 75 20.32 3.21 -5.10
C SER A 75 20.93 3.91 -3.88
N TYR A 76 20.27 3.82 -2.72
CA TYR A 76 20.75 4.34 -1.43
C TYR A 76 21.30 3.26 -0.48
N GLY A 77 21.30 1.98 -0.87
CA GLY A 77 21.77 0.88 -0.03
C GLY A 77 20.89 0.60 1.20
N LEU A 78 19.57 0.85 1.12
CA LEU A 78 18.63 0.70 2.24
C LEU A 78 17.95 -0.68 2.33
N LEU A 79 18.09 -1.51 1.29
CA LEU A 79 17.48 -2.84 1.22
C LEU A 79 18.27 -3.86 2.06
N GLY A 80 17.55 -4.79 2.70
CA GLY A 80 18.17 -5.91 3.40
C GLY A 80 18.75 -6.98 2.47
N PRO A 81 19.53 -7.95 3.00
CA PRO A 81 19.95 -9.15 2.28
C PRO A 81 18.75 -9.88 1.65
N GLY A 82 18.96 -10.56 0.52
CA GLY A 82 17.90 -11.25 -0.22
C GLY A 82 16.99 -10.33 -1.05
N ALA A 83 16.63 -9.14 -0.55
CA ALA A 83 15.66 -8.25 -1.20
C ALA A 83 16.08 -7.75 -2.59
N SER A 84 17.38 -7.76 -2.91
CA SER A 84 17.92 -7.41 -4.24
C SER A 84 18.11 -8.61 -5.19
N GLU A 85 17.84 -9.84 -4.77
CA GLU A 85 18.08 -11.04 -5.59
C GLU A 85 17.05 -11.19 -6.70
N GLU A 86 17.49 -11.59 -7.90
CA GLU A 86 16.59 -11.71 -9.05
C GLU A 86 15.46 -12.73 -8.82
N GLU A 87 15.70 -13.80 -8.07
CA GLU A 87 14.66 -14.80 -7.75
C GLU A 87 13.52 -14.16 -6.96
N ASN A 88 13.84 -13.45 -5.88
CA ASN A 88 12.87 -12.73 -5.06
C ASN A 88 12.13 -11.63 -5.84
N GLN A 89 12.77 -10.96 -6.80
CA GLN A 89 12.12 -9.97 -7.68
C GLN A 89 11.20 -10.59 -8.74
N ARG A 90 11.41 -11.86 -9.12
CA ARG A 90 10.66 -12.56 -10.18
C ARG A 90 9.41 -13.29 -9.67
N VAL A 91 9.21 -13.39 -8.36
CA VAL A 91 8.04 -14.07 -7.78
C VAL A 91 6.76 -13.30 -8.15
N GLU A 92 5.78 -13.96 -8.79
CA GLU A 92 4.41 -13.44 -8.92
C GLU A 92 3.63 -13.59 -7.59
N ALA A 93 4.24 -13.13 -6.50
CA ALA A 93 3.58 -13.05 -5.21
C ALA A 93 2.53 -11.93 -5.28
N LYS A 94 1.24 -12.29 -5.32
CA LYS A 94 0.14 -11.31 -5.26
C LYS A 94 -0.08 -10.77 -3.84
N GLY A 95 1.00 -10.65 -3.06
CA GLY A 95 1.04 -10.39 -1.63
C GLY A 95 2.37 -10.86 -1.01
N HIS A 96 2.35 -11.12 0.30
CA HIS A 96 3.55 -11.40 1.09
C HIS A 96 4.03 -12.87 0.99
N PRO A 97 5.27 -13.17 1.43
CA PRO A 97 5.71 -14.53 1.74
C PRO A 97 4.75 -15.28 2.68
N LEU A 98 4.79 -16.61 2.59
CA LEU A 98 4.09 -17.52 3.52
C LEU A 98 4.83 -17.54 4.87
N LEU A 99 4.47 -16.62 5.76
CA LEU A 99 4.92 -16.63 7.15
C LEU A 99 4.36 -17.86 7.88
N PRO A 100 5.14 -18.57 8.74
CA PRO A 100 4.59 -19.61 9.59
C PRO A 100 3.57 -19.01 10.57
N VAL A 101 2.37 -19.57 10.54
CA VAL A 101 1.16 -18.92 11.06
C VAL A 101 0.35 -19.85 11.93
N VAL A 102 -0.14 -19.33 13.05
CA VAL A 102 -1.09 -19.99 13.95
C VAL A 102 -2.38 -19.19 13.99
N THR A 103 -3.53 -19.85 13.80
CA THR A 103 -4.85 -19.20 13.82
C THR A 103 -5.61 -19.60 15.09
N TYR A 104 -5.85 -18.63 15.96
CA TYR A 104 -6.59 -18.82 17.21
C TYR A 104 -8.07 -18.47 17.04
N GLY A 105 -8.93 -19.34 17.55
CA GLY A 105 -10.35 -19.06 17.76
C GLY A 105 -10.58 -18.36 19.10
N SER A 106 -11.61 -17.51 19.17
CA SER A 106 -12.05 -16.84 20.40
C SER A 106 -12.45 -17.79 21.55
N SER A 107 -12.61 -19.09 21.29
CA SER A 107 -12.78 -20.16 22.28
C SER A 107 -11.50 -20.59 23.01
N GLY A 108 -10.34 -20.00 22.67
CA GLY A 108 -9.05 -20.34 23.28
C GLY A 108 -8.39 -21.59 22.69
N LYS A 109 -8.67 -21.87 21.41
CA LYS A 109 -8.16 -23.04 20.69
C LYS A 109 -7.45 -22.63 19.40
N VAL A 110 -6.42 -23.38 19.03
CA VAL A 110 -5.88 -23.35 17.66
C VAL A 110 -6.87 -24.03 16.73
N LEU A 111 -7.16 -23.39 15.59
CA LEU A 111 -8.11 -23.90 14.58
C LEU A 111 -7.41 -24.82 13.56
N SER A 112 -8.19 -25.72 12.93
CA SER A 112 -7.68 -26.60 11.86
C SER A 112 -7.06 -25.78 10.72
N PRO A 113 -5.77 -25.99 10.39
CA PRO A 113 -5.15 -25.36 9.24
C PRO A 113 -5.85 -25.72 7.92
N GLU A 114 -6.45 -26.90 7.81
CA GLU A 114 -7.16 -27.40 6.62
C GLU A 114 -8.45 -26.59 6.38
N LEU A 115 -9.27 -26.41 7.42
CA LEU A 115 -10.50 -25.63 7.34
C LEU A 115 -10.21 -24.14 7.11
N VAL A 116 -9.23 -23.58 7.82
CA VAL A 116 -8.82 -22.18 7.68
C VAL A 116 -8.25 -21.91 6.29
N ASN A 117 -7.32 -22.75 5.79
CA ASN A 117 -6.72 -22.55 4.46
C ASN A 117 -7.69 -22.79 3.31
N SER A 118 -8.61 -23.76 3.41
CA SER A 118 -9.64 -23.98 2.37
C SER A 118 -10.60 -22.80 2.27
N THR A 119 -11.09 -22.28 3.41
CA THR A 119 -11.96 -21.09 3.45
C THR A 119 -11.23 -19.83 2.97
N ARG A 120 -9.92 -19.69 3.21
CA ARG A 120 -9.09 -18.58 2.69
C ARG A 120 -8.89 -18.64 1.19
N SER A 121 -8.71 -19.83 0.62
CA SER A 121 -8.69 -20.00 -0.84
C SER A 121 -10.03 -19.57 -1.45
N LEU A 122 -11.15 -20.01 -0.87
CA LEU A 122 -12.49 -19.58 -1.30
C LEU A 122 -12.67 -18.06 -1.23
N PHE A 123 -12.26 -17.41 -0.14
CA PHE A 123 -12.31 -15.94 -0.06
C PHE A 123 -11.46 -15.28 -1.15
N SER A 124 -10.28 -15.83 -1.45
CA SER A 124 -9.39 -15.31 -2.50
C SER A 124 -10.02 -15.44 -3.90
N GLU A 125 -10.75 -16.52 -4.17
CA GLU A 125 -11.51 -16.74 -5.42
C GLU A 125 -12.69 -15.78 -5.55
N LEU A 126 -13.46 -15.57 -4.47
CA LEU A 126 -14.55 -14.58 -4.42
C LEU A 126 -14.04 -13.15 -4.62
N LEU A 127 -12.87 -12.83 -4.04
CA LEU A 127 -12.24 -11.53 -4.14
C LEU A 127 -11.66 -11.26 -5.54
N GLY A 128 -11.06 -12.28 -6.17
CA GLY A 128 -10.66 -12.23 -7.57
C GLY A 128 -11.86 -12.10 -8.52
N SER A 129 -12.99 -12.73 -8.17
CA SER A 129 -14.26 -12.56 -8.89
C SER A 129 -14.79 -11.12 -8.77
N ALA A 130 -14.72 -10.53 -7.58
CA ALA A 130 -15.07 -9.13 -7.34
C ALA A 130 -14.19 -8.14 -8.12
N GLN A 131 -12.89 -8.43 -8.27
CA GLN A 131 -11.98 -7.64 -9.11
C GLN A 131 -12.29 -7.78 -10.62
N ALA A 132 -12.83 -8.93 -11.05
CA ALA A 132 -13.13 -9.23 -12.45
C ALA A 132 -14.46 -8.64 -12.97
N VAL A 133 -15.31 -8.05 -12.11
CA VAL A 133 -16.58 -7.41 -12.53
C VAL A 133 -16.34 -6.09 -13.30
N GLY A 134 -15.18 -5.45 -13.10
CA GLY A 134 -14.84 -4.16 -13.69
C GLY A 134 -14.89 -4.14 -15.21
N GLY A 135 -15.83 -3.36 -15.77
CA GLY A 135 -15.96 -3.11 -17.20
C GLY A 135 -17.27 -3.61 -17.85
N ALA A 136 -18.15 -4.25 -17.10
CA ALA A 136 -19.50 -4.64 -17.54
C ALA A 136 -20.60 -3.75 -16.92
N GLU A 137 -21.87 -4.02 -17.26
CA GLU A 137 -23.05 -3.23 -16.88
C GLU A 137 -23.46 -3.38 -15.39
N GLU A 138 -22.62 -2.88 -14.47
CA GLU A 138 -22.94 -2.89 -13.03
C GLU A 138 -24.14 -1.98 -12.67
N PRO A 139 -24.97 -2.39 -11.69
CA PRO A 139 -25.86 -1.47 -10.99
C PRO A 139 -25.04 -0.40 -10.26
N ALA A 140 -25.18 0.86 -10.69
CA ALA A 140 -24.43 1.98 -10.13
C ALA A 140 -24.68 2.12 -8.61
N GLY A 141 -23.59 2.15 -7.83
CA GLY A 141 -23.64 2.17 -6.36
C GLY A 141 -23.38 0.82 -5.68
N SER A 142 -23.09 -0.24 -6.45
CA SER A 142 -22.70 -1.55 -5.90
C SER A 142 -21.35 -1.49 -5.16
N SER A 143 -21.24 -2.23 -4.05
CA SER A 143 -20.03 -2.33 -3.23
C SER A 143 -19.41 -3.73 -3.19
N VAL A 144 -18.11 -3.78 -2.90
CA VAL A 144 -17.38 -5.05 -2.72
C VAL A 144 -17.97 -5.86 -1.56
N GLY A 145 -18.34 -5.21 -0.45
CA GLY A 145 -18.89 -5.89 0.72
C GLY A 145 -20.26 -6.52 0.47
N GLN A 146 -21.15 -5.83 -0.25
CA GLN A 146 -22.45 -6.39 -0.66
C GLN A 146 -22.30 -7.56 -1.64
N TYR A 147 -21.41 -7.44 -2.63
CA TYR A 147 -21.12 -8.51 -3.59
C TYR A 147 -20.59 -9.77 -2.89
N LEU A 148 -19.59 -9.61 -2.01
CA LEU A 148 -19.02 -10.72 -1.25
C LEU A 148 -20.07 -11.36 -0.33
N ARG A 149 -20.93 -10.57 0.36
CA ARG A 149 -22.03 -11.14 1.17
C ARG A 149 -23.03 -11.93 0.33
N ALA A 150 -23.42 -11.43 -0.83
CA ALA A 150 -24.36 -12.12 -1.72
C ALA A 150 -23.81 -13.48 -2.18
N GLU A 151 -22.55 -13.52 -2.62
CA GLU A 151 -21.91 -14.77 -3.06
C GLU A 151 -21.61 -15.74 -1.89
N ILE A 152 -21.21 -15.24 -0.72
CA ILE A 152 -21.05 -16.07 0.49
C ILE A 152 -22.41 -16.67 0.89
N ALA A 153 -23.50 -15.90 0.88
CA ALA A 153 -24.84 -16.42 1.18
C ALA A 153 -25.27 -17.49 0.16
N ARG A 154 -25.05 -17.24 -1.14
CA ARG A 154 -25.33 -18.18 -2.22
C ARG A 154 -24.59 -19.50 -2.02
N LEU A 155 -23.29 -19.45 -1.72
CA LEU A 155 -22.47 -20.65 -1.50
C LEU A 155 -22.82 -21.37 -0.20
N ALA A 156 -22.94 -20.65 0.92
CA ALA A 156 -23.27 -21.22 2.22
C ALA A 156 -24.66 -21.90 2.23
N SER A 157 -25.58 -21.53 1.33
CA SER A 157 -26.84 -22.25 1.15
C SER A 157 -26.66 -23.72 0.71
N GLY A 158 -25.56 -24.03 0.01
CA GLY A 158 -25.27 -25.36 -0.56
C GLY A 158 -24.18 -26.16 0.16
N TRP A 159 -23.64 -25.70 1.31
CA TRP A 159 -22.71 -26.51 2.11
C TRP A 159 -23.47 -27.57 2.91
N ASP A 160 -23.13 -28.84 2.65
CA ASP A 160 -23.64 -30.08 3.29
C ASP A 160 -22.79 -30.49 4.52
N GLU A 161 -22.06 -29.52 5.08
CA GLU A 161 -21.21 -29.67 6.27
C GLU A 161 -22.05 -29.57 7.55
N ASP A 162 -21.51 -30.02 8.69
CA ASP A 162 -22.18 -29.82 9.98
C ASP A 162 -22.26 -28.34 10.38
N LYS A 163 -23.06 -28.06 11.42
CA LYS A 163 -23.39 -26.69 11.82
C LYS A 163 -22.20 -25.93 12.40
N ASP A 164 -21.26 -26.61 13.04
CA ASP A 164 -20.14 -25.98 13.73
C ASP A 164 -19.00 -25.70 12.75
N ASP A 165 -18.69 -26.63 11.83
CA ASP A 165 -17.79 -26.37 10.70
C ASP A 165 -18.32 -25.24 9.81
N LYS A 166 -19.62 -25.26 9.46
CA LYS A 166 -20.30 -24.21 8.69
C LYS A 166 -20.25 -22.84 9.37
N ARG A 167 -20.41 -22.80 10.70
CA ARG A 167 -20.26 -21.59 11.52
C ARG A 167 -18.80 -21.12 11.53
N LEU A 168 -17.84 -22.03 11.68
CA LEU A 168 -16.42 -21.71 11.73
C LEU A 168 -15.90 -21.19 10.38
N ARG A 169 -16.37 -21.75 9.24
CA ARG A 169 -16.13 -21.17 7.91
C ARG A 169 -16.64 -19.74 7.80
N LEU A 170 -17.85 -19.46 8.29
CA LEU A 170 -18.40 -18.10 8.31
C LEU A 170 -17.56 -17.16 9.20
N ALA A 171 -17.12 -17.59 10.38
CA ALA A 171 -16.22 -16.81 11.23
C ALA A 171 -14.87 -16.51 10.55
N VAL A 172 -14.26 -17.48 9.85
CA VAL A 172 -13.04 -17.28 9.05
C VAL A 172 -13.27 -16.29 7.90
N LEU A 173 -14.44 -16.32 7.25
CA LEU A 173 -14.80 -15.32 6.23
C LEU A 173 -15.00 -13.91 6.82
N SER A 174 -15.49 -13.77 8.05
CA SER A 174 -15.50 -12.48 8.78
C SER A 174 -14.08 -11.95 8.99
N ALA A 175 -13.16 -12.80 9.46
CA ALA A 175 -11.75 -12.44 9.63
C ALA A 175 -11.09 -12.03 8.29
N CYS A 176 -11.43 -12.70 7.18
CA CYS A 176 -10.94 -12.34 5.85
C CYS A 176 -11.49 -10.98 5.36
N LEU A 177 -12.75 -10.63 5.65
CA LEU A 177 -13.28 -9.28 5.37
C LEU A 177 -12.59 -8.20 6.21
N LYS A 178 -12.21 -8.49 7.46
CA LYS A 178 -11.45 -7.57 8.32
C LYS A 178 -10.02 -7.36 7.82
N LEU A 179 -9.38 -8.41 7.32
CA LEU A 179 -8.12 -8.32 6.59
C LEU A 179 -8.26 -7.43 5.36
N GLU A 180 -9.29 -7.63 4.54
CA GLU A 180 -9.55 -6.77 3.37
C GLU A 180 -9.84 -5.31 3.74
N CYS A 181 -10.51 -5.07 4.88
CA CYS A 181 -10.68 -3.71 5.41
C CYS A 181 -9.33 -3.05 5.76
N CYS A 182 -8.39 -3.81 6.32
CA CYS A 182 -7.02 -3.33 6.56
C CYS A 182 -6.29 -3.05 5.24
N ILE A 183 -6.33 -3.98 4.28
CA ILE A 183 -5.77 -3.82 2.94
C ILE A 183 -6.25 -2.53 2.29
N SER A 184 -7.57 -2.40 2.15
CA SER A 184 -8.21 -1.28 1.46
C SER A 184 -8.22 0.02 2.27
N GLY A 185 -7.81 0.02 3.55
CA GLY A 185 -7.79 1.23 4.38
C GLY A 185 -9.18 1.77 4.70
N THR A 186 -10.12 0.88 5.03
CA THR A 186 -11.55 1.17 5.20
C THR A 186 -12.13 0.59 6.48
N HIS A 187 -13.26 1.14 6.94
CA HIS A 187 -14.07 0.56 8.02
C HIS A 187 -14.92 -0.63 7.56
N SER A 188 -15.40 -0.62 6.31
CA SER A 188 -16.18 -1.71 5.72
C SER A 188 -16.00 -1.76 4.21
N MET A 189 -15.98 -2.97 3.66
CA MET A 189 -16.01 -3.22 2.22
C MET A 189 -17.31 -2.75 1.55
N ASP A 190 -18.36 -2.46 2.33
CA ASP A 190 -19.59 -1.82 1.83
C ASP A 190 -19.39 -0.38 1.36
N THR A 191 -18.29 0.26 1.78
CA THR A 191 -17.95 1.60 1.31
C THR A 191 -17.01 1.57 0.11
N VAL A 192 -16.49 0.41 -0.33
CA VAL A 192 -15.56 0.28 -1.46
C VAL A 192 -16.34 -0.02 -2.74
N ALA A 193 -16.11 0.74 -3.82
CA ALA A 193 -16.82 0.57 -5.08
C ALA A 193 -16.41 -0.75 -5.79
N LEU A 194 -17.39 -1.52 -6.27
CA LEU A 194 -17.13 -2.79 -6.96
C LEU A 194 -16.43 -2.60 -8.31
N GLY A 195 -17.03 -1.87 -9.25
CA GLY A 195 -16.49 -1.71 -10.62
C GLY A 195 -15.11 -1.05 -10.73
N SER A 196 -14.64 -0.35 -9.69
CA SER A 196 -13.27 0.20 -9.62
C SER A 196 -12.30 -0.65 -8.78
N PHE A 197 -12.75 -1.72 -8.12
CA PHE A 197 -11.91 -2.58 -7.27
C PHE A 197 -10.83 -3.34 -8.08
N GLY A 198 -11.11 -3.61 -9.36
CA GLY A 198 -10.16 -4.17 -10.32
C GLY A 198 -9.15 -3.17 -10.93
N GLU A 199 -9.23 -1.87 -10.62
CA GLU A 199 -8.30 -0.86 -11.17
C GLU A 199 -6.89 -0.90 -10.52
N TYR A 200 -6.72 -1.63 -9.41
CA TYR A 200 -5.45 -1.76 -8.70
C TYR A 200 -4.54 -2.83 -9.31
N ILE A 201 -3.25 -2.50 -9.48
CA ILE A 201 -2.24 -3.39 -10.04
C ILE A 201 -1.13 -3.66 -9.02
N SER A 202 -1.05 -4.91 -8.56
CA SER A 202 0.12 -5.45 -7.84
C SER A 202 1.32 -5.54 -8.78
N LEU A 203 2.51 -5.19 -8.29
CA LEU A 203 3.79 -5.41 -8.96
C LEU A 203 4.37 -6.78 -8.57
N PRO A 204 5.20 -7.42 -9.41
CA PRO A 204 5.92 -8.63 -9.03
C PRO A 204 7.05 -8.32 -8.03
N GLY A 205 7.48 -9.36 -7.32
CA GLY A 205 8.51 -9.30 -6.29
C GLY A 205 7.97 -9.73 -4.92
N LEU A 206 8.83 -10.34 -4.10
CA LEU A 206 8.51 -10.77 -2.74
C LEU A 206 8.63 -9.59 -1.75
N ASP A 207 7.50 -9.13 -1.21
CA ASP A 207 7.39 -7.94 -0.34
C ASP A 207 8.50 -7.85 0.74
N CYS A 208 9.22 -6.73 0.77
CA CYS A 208 10.40 -6.53 1.63
C CYS A 208 10.32 -5.27 2.49
N THR A 209 11.17 -5.17 3.52
CA THR A 209 11.25 -4.04 4.47
C THR A 209 12.62 -3.35 4.39
N PHE A 210 12.81 -2.28 5.16
CA PHE A 210 14.11 -1.63 5.36
C PHE A 210 14.65 -1.97 6.76
N PRO A 211 15.81 -2.64 6.91
CA PRO A 211 16.35 -2.98 8.22
C PRO A 211 16.68 -1.75 9.09
N GLY A 212 17.08 -0.63 8.47
CA GLY A 212 17.29 0.66 9.13
C GLY A 212 16.03 1.51 9.32
N GLY A 213 14.85 0.92 9.16
CA GLY A 213 13.55 1.62 9.23
C GLY A 213 13.18 2.43 7.98
N TYR A 214 11.89 2.63 7.78
CA TYR A 214 11.31 3.26 6.58
C TYR A 214 11.59 4.77 6.48
N SER A 215 11.85 5.44 7.60
CA SER A 215 12.20 6.87 7.66
C SER A 215 13.58 7.17 7.06
N SER A 216 14.46 6.17 6.99
CA SER A 216 15.75 6.28 6.28
C SER A 216 15.59 6.68 4.81
N LEU A 217 14.51 6.30 4.14
CA LEU A 217 14.27 6.66 2.73
C LEU A 217 14.00 8.16 2.50
N PRO A 218 13.01 8.82 3.16
CA PRO A 218 12.84 10.26 3.06
C PRO A 218 14.06 11.05 3.59
N GLU A 219 14.76 10.54 4.60
CA GLU A 219 16.03 11.13 5.08
C GLU A 219 17.14 11.10 4.02
N ARG A 220 17.34 9.96 3.33
CA ARG A 220 18.28 9.87 2.20
C ARG A 220 17.90 10.80 1.05
N ILE A 221 16.60 10.95 0.74
CA ILE A 221 16.17 11.93 -0.28
C ILE A 221 16.47 13.35 0.19
N LEU A 222 16.19 13.69 1.46
CA LEU A 222 16.51 15.00 2.04
C LEU A 222 18.01 15.33 1.94
N GLN A 223 18.89 14.37 2.20
CA GLN A 223 20.35 14.50 2.04
C GLN A 223 20.80 14.78 0.60
N THR A 224 19.93 14.60 -0.42
CA THR A 224 20.22 14.99 -1.82
C THR A 224 19.71 16.40 -2.19
N LEU A 225 19.02 17.09 -1.28
CA LEU A 225 18.50 18.44 -1.48
C LEU A 225 19.46 19.49 -0.88
N PRO A 226 19.46 20.75 -1.39
CA PRO A 226 20.19 21.83 -0.75
C PRO A 226 19.75 22.10 0.69
N GLU A 227 20.67 22.58 1.52
CA GLU A 227 20.38 23.02 2.87
C GLU A 227 19.33 24.15 2.86
N GLY A 228 18.39 24.12 3.83
CA GLY A 228 17.29 25.08 3.89
C GLY A 228 16.21 24.92 2.81
N THR A 229 16.22 23.84 2.02
CA THR A 229 15.10 23.48 1.12
C THR A 229 13.85 23.09 1.90
N VAL A 230 13.95 22.47 3.08
CA VAL A 230 12.79 22.14 3.94
C VAL A 230 12.75 23.06 5.14
N LEU A 231 11.58 23.64 5.43
CA LEU A 231 11.27 24.26 6.72
C LEU A 231 10.32 23.34 7.48
N LEU A 232 10.78 22.85 8.64
CA LEU A 232 10.01 22.05 9.60
C LEU A 232 9.28 22.99 10.58
N ASN A 233 8.28 22.47 11.29
CA ASN A 233 7.43 23.24 12.22
C ASN A 233 6.84 24.51 11.57
N LYS A 234 6.46 24.41 10.29
CA LYS A 234 5.97 25.51 9.46
C LYS A 234 4.59 25.18 8.88
N PRO A 235 3.56 24.98 9.73
CA PRO A 235 2.21 24.63 9.29
C PRO A 235 1.59 25.74 8.45
N VAL A 236 1.13 25.38 7.26
CA VAL A 236 0.42 26.29 6.35
C VAL A 236 -1.03 26.45 6.84
N ARG A 237 -1.48 27.69 6.96
CA ARG A 237 -2.85 28.05 7.32
C ARG A 237 -3.75 28.23 6.09
N THR A 238 -3.26 28.96 5.08
CA THR A 238 -4.05 29.37 3.92
C THR A 238 -3.18 29.58 2.68
N ILE A 239 -3.62 29.08 1.52
CA ILE A 239 -3.04 29.33 0.21
C ILE A 239 -3.92 30.35 -0.53
N ARG A 240 -3.43 31.59 -0.66
CA ARG A 240 -4.02 32.60 -1.55
C ARG A 240 -3.48 32.41 -2.96
N TRP A 241 -4.34 32.28 -3.96
CA TRP A 241 -3.96 32.05 -5.36
C TRP A 241 -4.81 32.89 -6.32
N GLN A 242 -4.33 33.05 -7.56
CA GLN A 242 -4.87 33.98 -8.57
C GLN A 242 -4.76 35.48 -8.23
N GLY A 243 -4.09 35.84 -7.13
CA GLY A 243 -3.84 37.24 -6.79
C GLY A 243 -2.72 37.87 -7.62
N SER A 244 -2.41 39.12 -7.30
CA SER A 244 -1.11 39.73 -7.55
C SER A 244 -0.56 40.17 -6.18
N PHE A 245 0.65 39.73 -5.85
CA PHE A 245 1.33 40.00 -4.58
C PHE A 245 2.76 40.45 -4.87
N CYS A 246 3.21 41.57 -4.31
CA CYS A 246 4.57 42.08 -4.45
C CYS A 246 5.35 41.90 -3.14
N GLU A 247 6.69 41.89 -3.20
CA GLU A 247 7.51 41.94 -1.98
C GLU A 247 7.54 43.36 -1.42
N GLU A 248 7.71 43.50 -0.11
CA GLU A 248 7.75 44.82 0.54
C GLU A 248 8.99 45.60 0.06
N GLY A 249 8.76 46.69 -0.68
CA GLY A 249 9.81 47.48 -1.34
C GLY A 249 10.23 47.01 -2.74
N ASP A 250 9.64 45.95 -3.29
CA ASP A 250 9.89 45.49 -4.68
C ASP A 250 8.54 45.32 -5.42
N THR A 251 8.09 46.41 -6.05
CA THR A 251 6.86 46.45 -6.85
C THR A 251 7.04 45.93 -8.28
N ASP A 252 8.27 45.64 -8.71
CA ASP A 252 8.58 45.27 -10.10
C ASP A 252 8.34 43.77 -10.35
N ARG A 253 8.18 42.96 -9.30
CA ARG A 253 7.86 41.53 -9.40
C ARG A 253 6.60 41.13 -8.65
N GLU A 254 5.52 40.98 -9.41
CA GLU A 254 4.28 40.34 -8.95
C GLU A 254 4.41 38.81 -8.84
N PHE A 255 3.70 38.23 -7.88
CA PHE A 255 3.53 36.78 -7.69
C PHE A 255 2.04 36.37 -7.71
N PRO A 256 1.68 35.24 -8.35
CA PRO A 256 0.30 34.75 -8.44
C PRO A 256 -0.19 34.00 -7.19
N VAL A 257 0.68 33.73 -6.22
CA VAL A 257 0.40 32.95 -5.00
C VAL A 257 1.11 33.54 -3.78
N GLN A 258 0.37 33.64 -2.68
CA GLN A 258 0.87 33.88 -1.33
C GLN A 258 0.44 32.70 -0.45
N VAL A 259 1.36 32.13 0.31
CA VAL A 259 1.07 31.05 1.27
C VAL A 259 1.36 31.54 2.68
N GLU A 260 0.32 31.55 3.50
CA GLU A 260 0.34 32.05 4.88
C GLU A 260 0.43 30.87 5.87
N CYS A 261 1.26 31.00 6.90
CA CYS A 261 1.47 30.00 7.94
C CYS A 261 0.68 30.31 9.22
N GLU A 262 0.57 29.34 10.13
CA GLU A 262 -0.15 29.51 11.42
C GLU A 262 0.63 30.38 12.42
N ASP A 263 1.95 30.53 12.24
CA ASP A 263 2.85 31.40 13.02
C ASP A 263 2.98 32.84 12.49
N GLY A 264 2.34 33.15 11.36
CA GLY A 264 2.37 34.46 10.70
C GLY A 264 3.32 34.58 9.49
N ASP A 265 4.22 33.62 9.27
CA ASP A 265 5.11 33.65 8.10
C ASP A 265 4.31 33.64 6.79
N SER A 266 4.80 34.36 5.78
CA SER A 266 4.17 34.46 4.45
C SER A 266 5.18 34.30 3.32
N PHE A 267 4.88 33.44 2.35
CA PHE A 267 5.75 33.10 1.23
C PHE A 267 5.11 33.42 -0.12
N LEU A 268 5.73 34.29 -0.92
CA LEU A 268 5.29 34.62 -2.29
C LEU A 268 5.97 33.71 -3.33
N THR A 269 5.19 33.12 -4.24
CA THR A 269 5.70 32.10 -5.17
C THR A 269 5.04 32.13 -6.55
N ASP A 270 5.79 31.75 -7.59
CA ASP A 270 5.26 31.60 -8.96
C ASP A 270 4.34 30.38 -9.09
N HIS A 271 4.59 29.35 -8.27
CA HIS A 271 3.87 28.07 -8.25
C HIS A 271 3.81 27.48 -6.84
N VAL A 272 2.74 26.75 -6.52
CA VAL A 272 2.63 25.92 -5.31
C VAL A 272 2.28 24.48 -5.66
N ILE A 273 2.89 23.51 -4.97
CA ILE A 273 2.57 22.09 -5.06
C ILE A 273 1.96 21.65 -3.73
N VAL A 274 0.74 21.13 -3.77
CA VAL A 274 0.03 20.68 -2.57
C VAL A 274 0.15 19.17 -2.46
N THR A 275 0.72 18.69 -1.34
CA THR A 275 0.89 17.26 -1.04
C THR A 275 0.22 16.84 0.28
N VAL A 276 -0.56 17.74 0.88
CA VAL A 276 -1.27 17.47 2.15
C VAL A 276 -2.26 16.29 1.99
N PRO A 277 -2.43 15.43 3.01
CA PRO A 277 -3.28 14.24 2.93
C PRO A 277 -4.76 14.53 2.63
N LEU A 278 -5.45 13.56 2.00
CA LEU A 278 -6.86 13.70 1.64
C LEU A 278 -7.78 13.87 2.86
N GLY A 279 -7.47 13.25 4.01
CA GLY A 279 -8.18 13.48 5.27
C GLY A 279 -8.17 14.97 5.68
N PHE A 280 -6.97 15.57 5.73
CA PHE A 280 -6.83 17.01 5.98
C PHE A 280 -7.61 17.86 4.94
N LEU A 281 -7.58 17.48 3.66
CA LEU A 281 -8.39 18.16 2.64
C LEU A 281 -9.90 18.03 2.91
N LYS A 282 -10.41 16.86 3.30
CA LYS A 282 -11.84 16.66 3.60
C LYS A 282 -12.35 17.66 4.65
N GLU A 283 -11.58 17.88 5.71
CA GLU A 283 -11.87 18.90 6.72
C GLU A 283 -11.63 20.34 6.21
N ARG A 284 -10.43 20.64 5.72
CA ARG A 284 -9.92 22.02 5.63
C ARG A 284 -10.00 22.69 4.25
N HIS A 285 -10.43 21.99 3.19
CA HIS A 285 -10.40 22.52 1.81
C HIS A 285 -11.18 23.83 1.57
N GLN A 286 -12.09 24.21 2.47
CA GLN A 286 -12.89 25.43 2.36
C GLN A 286 -12.06 26.68 2.74
N ASP A 287 -11.33 26.63 3.86
CA ASP A 287 -10.57 27.77 4.39
C ASP A 287 -9.09 27.77 3.95
N PHE A 288 -8.56 26.59 3.58
CA PHE A 288 -7.17 26.40 3.18
C PHE A 288 -6.87 26.97 1.78
N PHE A 289 -7.87 27.30 0.97
CA PHE A 289 -7.73 27.88 -0.36
C PHE A 289 -8.57 29.15 -0.54
N GLN A 290 -7.93 30.25 -0.96
CA GLN A 290 -8.60 31.51 -1.27
C GLN A 290 -8.17 32.01 -2.66
N PRO A 291 -9.07 32.08 -3.68
CA PRO A 291 -10.48 31.69 -3.64
C PRO A 291 -10.66 30.16 -3.44
N PRO A 292 -11.88 29.69 -3.10
CA PRO A 292 -12.16 28.27 -2.94
C PRO A 292 -11.84 27.44 -4.18
N LEU A 293 -11.61 26.13 -3.98
CA LEU A 293 -11.34 25.19 -5.07
C LEU A 293 -12.56 25.07 -6.02
N PRO A 294 -12.36 24.82 -7.34
CA PRO A 294 -13.46 24.55 -8.27
C PRO A 294 -14.32 23.36 -7.84
N LYS A 295 -15.63 23.44 -8.10
CA LYS A 295 -16.61 22.43 -7.67
C LYS A 295 -16.19 21.00 -7.99
N ARG A 296 -15.66 20.74 -9.19
CA ARG A 296 -15.20 19.40 -9.61
C ARG A 296 -14.14 18.81 -8.67
N LYS A 297 -13.23 19.65 -8.15
CA LYS A 297 -12.18 19.22 -7.22
C LYS A 297 -12.71 19.05 -5.80
N VAL A 298 -13.65 19.88 -5.37
CA VAL A 298 -14.38 19.72 -4.09
C VAL A 298 -15.18 18.41 -4.08
N GLU A 299 -15.88 18.08 -5.15
CA GLU A 299 -16.63 16.82 -5.26
C GLU A 299 -15.69 15.60 -5.28
N ALA A 300 -14.52 15.68 -5.90
CA ALA A 300 -13.51 14.61 -5.81
C ALA A 300 -12.94 14.43 -4.39
N ILE A 301 -12.70 15.53 -3.65
CA ILE A 301 -12.30 15.49 -2.22
C ILE A 301 -13.40 14.82 -1.38
N ARG A 302 -14.68 15.09 -1.69
CA ARG A 302 -15.83 14.49 -1.00
C ARG A 302 -15.98 13.00 -1.29
N ARG A 303 -16.02 12.62 -2.57
CA ARG A 303 -16.32 11.26 -3.03
C ARG A 303 -15.26 10.21 -2.71
N LEU A 304 -13.97 10.52 -2.88
CA LEU A 304 -12.91 9.53 -2.61
C LEU A 304 -12.92 9.11 -1.13
N GLY A 305 -12.73 7.82 -0.87
CA GLY A 305 -12.59 7.30 0.49
C GLY A 305 -11.27 7.77 1.12
N PHE A 306 -11.28 7.97 2.43
CA PHE A 306 -10.08 8.10 3.26
C PHE A 306 -10.42 7.51 4.62
N GLY A 307 -9.75 6.44 5.01
CA GLY A 307 -10.04 5.71 6.23
C GLY A 307 -8.83 5.59 7.15
N THR A 308 -9.02 4.94 8.28
CA THR A 308 -8.03 4.87 9.38
C THR A 308 -7.58 3.44 9.59
N ASN A 309 -6.27 3.23 9.54
CA ASN A 309 -5.58 2.04 10.00
C ASN A 309 -4.57 2.46 11.06
N ASN A 310 -4.48 1.70 12.14
CA ASN A 310 -3.46 1.84 13.17
C ASN A 310 -2.81 0.50 13.49
N LYS A 311 -1.65 0.60 14.13
CA LYS A 311 -0.89 -0.54 14.65
C LYS A 311 -0.80 -0.45 16.16
N ILE A 312 -0.75 -1.61 16.82
CA ILE A 312 -0.55 -1.76 18.25
C ILE A 312 0.65 -2.69 18.44
N PHE A 313 1.77 -2.14 18.87
CA PHE A 313 2.99 -2.85 19.23
C PHE A 313 2.95 -3.19 20.72
N LEU A 314 3.20 -4.46 21.04
CA LEU A 314 3.16 -5.01 22.39
C LEU A 314 4.49 -5.73 22.65
N GLU A 315 5.27 -5.22 23.59
CA GLU A 315 6.56 -5.81 23.99
C GLU A 315 6.37 -6.82 25.12
N PHE A 316 7.13 -7.91 25.12
CA PHE A 316 7.13 -8.91 26.18
C PHE A 316 8.54 -9.13 26.71
N GLU A 317 8.66 -9.39 28.02
CA GLU A 317 9.93 -9.75 28.65
C GLU A 317 10.46 -11.10 28.14
N GLN A 318 9.57 -12.03 27.80
CA GLN A 318 9.84 -13.32 27.17
C GLN A 318 8.73 -13.64 26.15
N PRO A 319 9.04 -14.27 25.01
CA PRO A 319 8.03 -14.66 24.02
C PRO A 319 7.17 -15.81 24.57
N PHE A 320 5.87 -15.79 24.25
CA PHE A 320 4.95 -16.90 24.56
C PHE A 320 4.61 -17.76 23.33
N TRP A 321 5.11 -17.36 22.16
CA TRP A 321 4.93 -18.01 20.86
C TRP A 321 6.19 -18.80 20.50
N GLU A 322 6.05 -19.82 19.65
CA GLU A 322 7.17 -20.66 19.22
C GLU A 322 8.17 -19.86 18.34
N PRO A 323 9.47 -20.18 18.33
CA PRO A 323 10.48 -19.42 17.59
C PRO A 323 10.21 -19.26 16.10
N GLU A 324 9.60 -20.28 15.47
CA GLU A 324 9.24 -20.27 14.05
C GLU A 324 7.97 -19.45 13.76
N GLN A 325 7.12 -19.17 14.76
CA GLN A 325 5.87 -18.44 14.55
C GLN A 325 6.15 -16.97 14.23
N GLN A 326 5.66 -16.53 13.07
CA GLN A 326 5.81 -15.14 12.61
C GLN A 326 4.48 -14.40 12.52
N GLN A 327 3.34 -15.10 12.59
CA GLN A 327 2.01 -14.50 12.61
C GLN A 327 1.03 -15.27 13.51
N LEU A 328 0.34 -14.53 14.40
CA LEU A 328 -0.71 -15.02 15.29
C LEU A 328 -2.04 -14.41 14.83
N GLU A 329 -2.94 -15.21 14.28
CA GLU A 329 -4.19 -14.73 13.68
C GLU A 329 -5.40 -14.96 14.59
N VAL A 330 -6.47 -14.21 14.34
CA VAL A 330 -7.66 -14.18 15.18
C VAL A 330 -8.92 -14.44 14.38
N VAL A 331 -9.72 -15.40 14.85
CA VAL A 331 -11.06 -15.70 14.33
C VAL A 331 -12.08 -15.60 15.49
N TRP A 332 -13.05 -14.71 15.32
CA TRP A 332 -14.13 -14.50 16.29
C TRP A 332 -15.29 -15.45 15.95
N GLU A 333 -15.37 -16.56 16.67
CA GLU A 333 -16.27 -17.69 16.38
C GLU A 333 -17.76 -17.38 16.63
N ASP A 334 -18.07 -16.20 17.18
CA ASP A 334 -19.43 -15.67 17.35
C ASP A 334 -19.86 -14.72 16.21
N GLU A 335 -19.03 -14.52 15.19
CA GLU A 335 -19.32 -13.68 14.03
C GLU A 335 -19.68 -14.45 12.75
N SER A 336 -20.30 -13.74 11.81
CA SER A 336 -20.54 -14.19 10.45
C SER A 336 -20.57 -12.98 9.51
N PRO A 337 -20.02 -13.07 8.28
CA PRO A 337 -20.19 -12.04 7.26
C PRO A 337 -21.66 -11.88 6.84
N LEU A 338 -22.56 -12.79 7.22
CA LEU A 338 -23.99 -12.72 6.91
C LEU A 338 -24.84 -12.14 8.06
N ALA A 339 -24.21 -11.64 9.12
CA ALA A 339 -24.84 -10.91 10.21
C ALA A 339 -24.38 -9.45 10.21
N GLU A 340 -25.25 -8.53 10.66
CA GLU A 340 -24.85 -7.15 10.90
C GLU A 340 -23.91 -7.09 12.12
N PRO A 341 -22.77 -6.39 12.04
CA PRO A 341 -21.83 -6.27 13.16
C PRO A 341 -22.42 -5.42 14.29
N SER A 342 -21.95 -5.66 15.51
CA SER A 342 -22.33 -4.85 16.67
C SER A 342 -21.93 -3.38 16.47
N ALA A 343 -22.88 -2.47 16.68
CA ALA A 343 -22.64 -1.02 16.68
C ALA A 343 -21.97 -0.53 17.99
N ASP A 344 -21.90 -1.38 19.02
CA ASP A 344 -21.24 -1.09 20.29
C ASP A 344 -19.71 -1.23 20.14
N LEU A 345 -19.05 -0.10 19.85
CA LEU A 345 -17.60 -0.01 19.73
C LEU A 345 -16.89 -0.24 21.07
N GLU A 346 -17.46 0.17 22.20
CA GLU A 346 -16.83 0.02 23.52
C GLU A 346 -16.66 -1.46 23.87
N ALA A 347 -17.71 -2.26 23.69
CA ALA A 347 -17.65 -3.69 23.94
C ALA A 347 -16.95 -4.51 22.85
N ASN A 348 -16.77 -3.99 21.63
CA ASN A 348 -16.37 -4.81 20.46
C ASN A 348 -15.19 -4.30 19.62
N TRP A 349 -14.60 -3.12 19.84
CA TRP A 349 -13.57 -2.55 18.95
C TRP A 349 -12.40 -3.51 18.69
N PHE A 350 -11.96 -4.24 19.72
CA PHE A 350 -10.85 -5.18 19.64
C PHE A 350 -11.16 -6.37 18.72
N LYS A 351 -12.44 -6.68 18.44
CA LYS A 351 -12.79 -7.71 17.45
C LYS A 351 -12.34 -7.35 16.04
N LYS A 352 -12.09 -6.07 15.74
CA LYS A 352 -11.60 -5.63 14.42
C LYS A 352 -10.10 -5.92 14.19
N LEU A 353 -9.37 -6.39 15.22
CA LEU A 353 -8.02 -6.93 15.06
C LEU A 353 -8.04 -8.17 14.14
N ILE A 354 -7.13 -8.19 13.18
CA ILE A 354 -6.94 -9.31 12.25
C ILE A 354 -5.95 -10.37 12.77
N GLY A 355 -5.17 -10.01 13.79
CA GLY A 355 -4.02 -10.76 14.27
C GLY A 355 -2.83 -9.84 14.55
N PHE A 356 -1.71 -10.48 14.84
CA PHE A 356 -0.42 -9.88 15.18
C PHE A 356 0.68 -10.50 14.32
N VAL A 357 1.58 -9.67 13.79
CA VAL A 357 2.85 -10.12 13.18
C VAL A 357 3.94 -10.00 14.23
N VAL A 358 4.79 -11.02 14.36
CA VAL A 358 5.97 -10.99 15.23
C VAL A 358 7.04 -10.14 14.54
N LEU A 359 7.63 -9.17 15.25
CA LEU A 359 8.78 -8.43 14.71
C LEU A 359 10.03 -9.33 14.69
N GLN A 360 10.76 -9.28 13.59
CA GLN A 360 11.86 -10.18 13.27
C GLN A 360 13.05 -9.37 12.72
N PRO A 361 14.31 -9.65 13.14
CA PRO A 361 14.71 -10.68 14.11
C PRO A 361 14.58 -10.19 15.57
N PRO A 362 14.23 -11.05 16.54
CA PRO A 362 13.97 -10.67 17.93
C PRO A 362 15.23 -10.16 18.66
N GLU A 363 16.44 -10.57 18.23
CA GLU A 363 17.71 -10.07 18.78
C GLU A 363 17.96 -8.59 18.46
N GLN A 364 17.22 -8.01 17.51
CA GLN A 364 17.31 -6.61 17.10
C GLN A 364 16.04 -5.82 17.45
N LEU A 365 14.86 -6.43 17.35
CA LEU A 365 13.56 -5.76 17.53
C LEU A 365 12.82 -6.14 18.83
N GLY A 366 13.37 -7.05 19.63
CA GLY A 366 12.77 -7.54 20.87
C GLY A 366 11.62 -8.52 20.65
N HIS A 367 11.03 -9.02 21.73
CA HIS A 367 9.87 -9.91 21.67
C HIS A 367 8.59 -9.09 21.48
N VAL A 368 8.39 -8.56 20.27
CA VAL A 368 7.31 -7.60 19.97
C VAL A 368 6.26 -8.19 19.02
N LEU A 369 4.99 -8.09 19.42
CA LEU A 369 3.82 -8.35 18.57
C LEU A 369 3.28 -7.05 17.99
N CYS A 370 3.14 -6.97 16.66
CA CYS A 370 2.54 -5.86 15.93
C CYS A 370 1.12 -6.24 15.45
N GLY A 371 0.09 -5.83 16.19
CA GLY A 371 -1.31 -5.98 15.82
C GLY A 371 -1.82 -4.87 14.90
N PHE A 372 -2.81 -5.17 14.05
CA PHE A 372 -3.35 -4.23 13.05
C PHE A 372 -4.87 -4.07 13.20
N ILE A 373 -5.36 -2.83 13.15
CA ILE A 373 -6.78 -2.49 13.30
C ILE A 373 -7.20 -1.34 12.37
N ALA A 374 -8.31 -1.52 11.66
CA ALA A 374 -8.84 -0.59 10.67
C ALA A 374 -10.27 -0.12 10.98
N GLY A 375 -10.65 1.07 10.50
CA GLY A 375 -11.99 1.63 10.60
C GLY A 375 -12.31 2.39 11.88
N LYS A 376 -13.61 2.60 12.14
CA LYS A 376 -14.11 3.28 13.35
C LYS A 376 -13.67 2.62 14.65
N GLU A 377 -13.41 1.32 14.62
CA GLU A 377 -12.86 0.56 15.74
C GLU A 377 -11.41 0.95 16.04
N SER A 378 -10.65 1.30 15.00
CA SER A 378 -9.32 1.90 15.09
C SER A 378 -9.39 3.33 15.64
N GLU A 379 -10.37 4.11 15.18
CA GLU A 379 -10.60 5.51 15.60
C GLU A 379 -11.06 5.58 17.07
N TYR A 380 -11.96 4.69 17.48
CA TYR A 380 -12.35 4.51 18.88
C TYR A 380 -11.14 4.12 19.75
N MET A 381 -10.32 3.17 19.29
CA MET A 381 -9.10 2.77 19.99
C MET A 381 -8.18 3.96 20.25
N GLU A 382 -8.03 4.92 19.32
CA GLU A 382 -7.22 6.14 19.54
C GLU A 382 -7.68 6.99 20.75
N THR A 383 -8.98 6.95 21.10
CA THR A 383 -9.55 7.73 22.22
C THR A 383 -9.23 7.16 23.60
N LEU A 384 -8.95 5.87 23.69
CA LEU A 384 -8.60 5.18 24.94
C LEU A 384 -7.20 5.57 25.42
N SER A 385 -6.92 5.41 26.72
CA SER A 385 -5.55 5.46 27.25
C SER A 385 -4.73 4.24 26.85
N ASP A 386 -3.40 4.36 26.90
CA ASP A 386 -2.51 3.24 26.59
C ASP A 386 -2.67 2.06 27.58
N ALA A 387 -3.07 2.35 28.83
CA ALA A 387 -3.37 1.33 29.85
C ALA A 387 -4.67 0.55 29.56
N GLU A 388 -5.71 1.20 29.06
CA GLU A 388 -6.97 0.53 28.66
C GLU A 388 -6.77 -0.35 27.43
N VAL A 389 -5.98 0.12 26.46
CA VAL A 389 -5.59 -0.68 25.29
C VAL A 389 -4.75 -1.88 25.74
N LEU A 390 -3.70 -1.68 26.56
CA LEU A 390 -2.84 -2.76 27.08
C LEU A 390 -3.63 -3.81 27.88
N SER A 391 -4.54 -3.38 28.75
CA SER A 391 -5.45 -4.25 29.50
C SER A 391 -6.35 -5.06 28.57
N THR A 392 -6.93 -4.41 27.55
CA THR A 392 -7.77 -5.09 26.55
C THR A 392 -6.97 -6.09 25.73
N MET A 393 -5.75 -5.76 25.30
CA MET A 393 -4.87 -6.68 24.57
C MET A 393 -4.46 -7.87 25.43
N THR A 394 -4.14 -7.65 26.71
CA THR A 394 -3.85 -8.71 27.68
C THR A 394 -5.04 -9.67 27.82
N ARG A 395 -6.27 -9.15 27.95
CA ARG A 395 -7.50 -9.94 27.99
C ARG A 395 -7.73 -10.73 26.70
N VAL A 396 -7.49 -10.10 25.54
CA VAL A 396 -7.64 -10.73 24.21
C VAL A 396 -6.62 -11.86 24.03
N LEU A 397 -5.34 -11.65 24.32
CA LEU A 397 -4.31 -12.68 24.17
C LEU A 397 -4.52 -13.86 25.13
N ARG A 398 -4.91 -13.61 26.39
CA ARG A 398 -5.28 -14.66 27.36
C ARG A 398 -6.47 -15.51 26.90
N MET A 399 -7.47 -14.86 26.31
CA MET A 399 -8.65 -15.53 25.72
C MET A 399 -8.27 -16.38 24.51
N LEU A 400 -7.48 -15.85 23.58
CA LEU A 400 -7.11 -16.54 22.33
C LEU A 400 -6.16 -17.73 22.55
N THR A 401 -5.19 -17.59 23.45
CA THR A 401 -4.24 -18.65 23.81
C THR A 401 -4.84 -19.70 24.75
N GLY A 402 -6.05 -19.47 25.29
CA GLY A 402 -6.63 -20.29 26.36
C GLY A 402 -5.88 -20.21 27.70
N ASN A 403 -4.85 -19.37 27.81
CA ASN A 403 -3.99 -19.26 28.98
C ASN A 403 -4.35 -18.02 29.83
N PRO A 404 -5.11 -18.16 30.94
CA PRO A 404 -5.46 -17.02 31.79
C PRO A 404 -4.27 -16.45 32.57
N GLN A 405 -3.15 -17.18 32.66
CA GLN A 405 -1.92 -16.77 33.34
C GLN A 405 -0.86 -16.18 32.39
N LEU A 406 -1.19 -15.97 31.10
CA LEU A 406 -0.29 -15.33 30.14
C LEU A 406 0.22 -13.99 30.72
N PRO A 407 1.53 -13.69 30.71
CA PRO A 407 2.03 -12.38 31.10
C PRO A 407 1.35 -11.25 30.32
N ALA A 408 1.17 -10.11 30.97
CA ALA A 408 0.81 -8.88 30.26
C ALA A 408 2.04 -8.42 29.45
N PRO A 409 1.86 -7.74 28.30
CA PRO A 409 2.96 -7.04 27.65
C PRO A 409 3.56 -6.00 28.61
N CYS A 410 4.89 -5.91 28.66
CA CYS A 410 5.60 -4.99 29.56
C CYS A 410 5.55 -3.54 29.07
N SER A 411 5.45 -3.32 27.75
CA SER A 411 5.27 -2.00 27.15
C SER A 411 4.33 -2.03 25.94
N ILE A 412 3.84 -0.85 25.56
CA ILE A 412 2.92 -0.64 24.44
C ILE A 412 3.30 0.63 23.65
N LEU A 413 3.24 0.53 22.33
CA LEU A 413 3.30 1.65 21.40
C LEU A 413 2.18 1.50 20.37
N ARG A 414 1.54 2.60 19.97
CA ARG A 414 0.51 2.58 18.92
C ARG A 414 0.50 3.86 18.10
N SER A 415 0.09 3.74 16.84
CA SER A 415 -0.19 4.91 16.00
C SER A 415 -1.56 5.50 16.33
N ARG A 416 -1.74 6.79 16.04
CA ARG A 416 -3.02 7.52 16.17
C ARG A 416 -3.26 8.41 14.94
N TRP A 417 -3.40 7.77 13.78
CA TRP A 417 -3.41 8.44 12.47
C TRP A 417 -4.65 9.29 12.19
N HIS A 418 -5.81 9.00 12.78
CA HIS A 418 -7.03 9.81 12.68
C HIS A 418 -6.89 11.12 13.47
N SER A 419 -6.44 11.02 14.72
CA SER A 419 -6.26 12.16 15.62
C SER A 419 -5.18 13.11 15.13
N ALA A 420 -4.14 12.60 14.44
CA ALA A 420 -3.03 13.38 13.89
C ALA A 420 -3.52 14.54 12.98
N PRO A 421 -3.40 15.82 13.40
CA PRO A 421 -4.18 16.93 12.84
C PRO A 421 -3.86 17.23 11.38
N TYR A 422 -2.62 17.00 10.96
CA TYR A 422 -2.17 17.23 9.58
C TYR A 422 -2.30 15.99 8.68
N THR A 423 -2.87 14.87 9.18
CA THR A 423 -3.07 13.63 8.39
C THR A 423 -4.53 13.18 8.31
N ARG A 424 -5.23 13.08 9.44
CA ARG A 424 -6.66 12.73 9.54
C ARG A 424 -7.03 11.40 8.86
N GLY A 425 -6.31 10.34 9.20
CA GLY A 425 -6.49 8.98 8.70
C GLY A 425 -5.21 8.41 8.09
N SER A 426 -5.31 7.21 7.54
CA SER A 426 -4.19 6.44 7.00
C SER A 426 -3.99 6.66 5.50
N TYR A 427 -4.92 6.20 4.65
CA TYR A 427 -4.83 6.32 3.19
C TYR A 427 -6.20 6.28 2.50
N SER A 428 -6.19 6.56 1.20
CA SER A 428 -7.38 6.71 0.36
C SER A 428 -7.77 5.42 -0.36
N TYR A 429 -9.08 5.23 -0.52
CA TYR A 429 -9.67 4.14 -1.31
C TYR A 429 -10.72 4.67 -2.28
N VAL A 430 -11.06 3.90 -3.32
CA VAL A 430 -12.16 4.26 -4.22
C VAL A 430 -13.47 3.88 -3.55
N ALA A 431 -14.18 4.89 -3.04
CA ALA A 431 -15.44 4.67 -2.34
C ALA A 431 -16.63 4.51 -3.29
N VAL A 432 -17.72 3.89 -2.83
CA VAL A 432 -18.98 3.78 -3.58
C VAL A 432 -19.44 5.15 -4.08
N GLY A 433 -19.69 5.24 -5.39
CA GLY A 433 -20.04 6.49 -6.08
C GLY A 433 -18.84 7.33 -6.53
N SER A 434 -17.61 6.94 -6.19
CA SER A 434 -16.35 7.47 -6.72
C SER A 434 -15.76 6.52 -7.78
N SER A 435 -14.71 6.96 -8.47
CA SER A 435 -13.94 6.14 -9.42
C SER A 435 -12.52 6.70 -9.57
N GLY A 436 -11.67 6.05 -10.37
CA GLY A 436 -10.39 6.63 -10.79
C GLY A 436 -10.48 8.03 -11.42
N GLU A 437 -11.65 8.46 -11.92
CA GLU A 437 -11.83 9.83 -12.44
C GLU A 437 -11.75 10.92 -11.36
N ASP A 438 -12.04 10.59 -10.09
CA ASP A 438 -11.82 11.51 -8.97
C ASP A 438 -10.32 11.61 -8.62
N ILE A 439 -9.56 10.53 -8.79
CA ILE A 439 -8.09 10.54 -8.64
C ILE A 439 -7.49 11.44 -9.74
N ASP A 440 -7.98 11.32 -10.99
CA ASP A 440 -7.66 12.25 -12.08
C ASP A 440 -8.03 13.71 -11.74
N ALA A 441 -9.23 13.95 -11.21
CA ALA A 441 -9.69 15.31 -10.85
C ALA A 441 -8.88 15.91 -9.69
N LEU A 442 -8.40 15.10 -8.73
CA LEU A 442 -7.46 15.56 -7.72
C LEU A 442 -6.07 15.87 -8.30
N ALA A 443 -5.60 15.10 -9.29
CA ALA A 443 -4.31 15.29 -9.92
C ALA A 443 -4.23 16.51 -10.87
N GLN A 444 -5.37 16.99 -11.38
CA GLN A 444 -5.39 18.11 -12.32
C GLN A 444 -4.92 19.43 -11.65
N PRO A 445 -3.99 20.17 -12.29
CA PRO A 445 -3.51 21.44 -11.77
C PRO A 445 -4.53 22.56 -12.01
N LEU A 446 -4.45 23.61 -11.18
CA LEU A 446 -5.32 24.78 -11.28
C LEU A 446 -4.56 26.01 -11.82
N PRO A 447 -5.21 26.94 -12.54
CA PRO A 447 -6.62 26.90 -12.96
C PRO A 447 -6.89 25.88 -14.09
N GLU A 448 -8.13 25.40 -14.19
CA GLU A 448 -8.56 24.39 -15.18
C GLU A 448 -8.79 24.96 -16.60
N ASP A 449 -9.02 26.27 -16.75
CA ASP A 449 -9.49 26.85 -18.02
C ASP A 449 -8.37 27.03 -19.07
N ALA A 450 -8.50 26.34 -20.21
CA ALA A 450 -7.60 26.47 -21.36
C ALA A 450 -7.68 27.82 -22.10
N SER A 451 -8.65 28.68 -21.77
CA SER A 451 -8.71 30.07 -22.23
C SER A 451 -7.72 30.98 -21.48
N ASP A 452 -7.38 30.64 -20.22
CA ASP A 452 -6.43 31.39 -19.40
C ASP A 452 -5.03 31.36 -20.03
N PRO A 453 -4.38 32.52 -20.28
CA PRO A 453 -3.03 32.57 -20.86
C PRO A 453 -1.96 31.85 -20.00
N ARG A 454 -2.20 31.70 -18.69
CA ARG A 454 -1.35 30.93 -17.75
C ARG A 454 -1.43 29.43 -18.07
N VAL A 455 -2.63 28.91 -18.37
CA VAL A 455 -2.83 27.51 -18.79
C VAL A 455 -2.28 27.26 -20.21
N ARG A 456 -2.50 28.19 -21.15
CA ARG A 456 -1.93 28.10 -22.52
C ARG A 456 -0.41 27.92 -22.55
N THR A 457 0.31 28.41 -21.54
CA THR A 457 1.77 28.25 -21.43
C THR A 457 2.22 27.02 -20.62
N ARG A 458 1.29 26.10 -20.29
CA ARG A 458 1.49 24.92 -19.40
C ARG A 458 1.99 25.30 -18.00
N ARG A 459 1.45 26.37 -17.41
CA ARG A 459 1.83 26.87 -16.07
C ARG A 459 0.67 26.70 -15.09
N GLY A 460 0.49 25.48 -14.58
CA GLY A 460 -0.39 25.24 -13.44
C GLY A 460 0.13 25.98 -12.21
N ILE A 461 -0.70 26.85 -11.62
CA ILE A 461 -0.39 27.66 -10.45
C ILE A 461 -0.37 26.78 -9.20
N ILE A 462 -1.40 25.93 -9.06
CA ILE A 462 -1.45 24.86 -8.04
C ILE A 462 -1.28 23.52 -8.75
N THR A 463 -0.31 22.71 -8.34
CA THR A 463 -0.14 21.32 -8.81
C THR A 463 -0.30 20.34 -7.65
N TRP A 464 -0.70 19.11 -7.93
CA TRP A 464 -1.04 18.09 -6.93
C TRP A 464 -0.24 16.82 -7.19
N ALA A 465 0.35 16.24 -6.15
CA ALA A 465 1.10 14.99 -6.26
C ALA A 465 0.18 13.80 -5.99
N VAL A 466 -0.14 13.04 -7.03
CA VAL A 466 -1.04 11.88 -7.00
C VAL A 466 -0.41 10.74 -7.79
N GLY A 467 -0.43 9.52 -7.24
CA GLY A 467 0.18 8.34 -7.85
C GLY A 467 -0.60 7.79 -9.05
N ARG A 468 0.12 7.31 -10.06
CA ARG A 468 -0.38 6.45 -11.15
C ARG A 468 0.50 5.22 -11.25
N ALA A 469 -0.10 4.07 -11.56
CA ALA A 469 0.64 2.83 -11.76
C ALA A 469 1.49 2.84 -13.05
N ASP A 470 1.03 3.59 -14.06
CA ASP A 470 1.56 3.53 -15.43
C ASP A 470 2.99 4.08 -15.62
N GLY A 471 3.52 4.86 -14.67
CA GLY A 471 4.83 5.53 -14.78
C GLY A 471 4.95 6.55 -15.93
N THR A 472 3.89 6.79 -16.72
CA THR A 472 3.87 7.58 -17.96
C THR A 472 3.53 9.06 -17.75
N ALA A 473 3.91 9.61 -16.60
CA ALA A 473 4.17 11.04 -16.49
C ALA A 473 5.62 11.34 -16.92
N TRP A 474 5.77 12.22 -17.92
CA TRP A 474 7.02 12.93 -18.30
C TRP A 474 8.03 12.27 -19.24
N HIS A 475 7.82 11.05 -19.75
CA HIS A 475 8.54 10.61 -20.96
C HIS A 475 7.83 11.03 -22.26
N ARG A 476 8.16 12.22 -22.76
CA ARG A 476 8.20 12.42 -24.21
C ARG A 476 9.55 11.90 -24.71
N PRO A 477 9.62 11.02 -25.73
CA PRO A 477 10.88 10.72 -26.38
C PRO A 477 11.46 12.03 -26.97
N PRO A 478 12.78 12.24 -26.91
CA PRO A 478 13.39 13.41 -27.51
C PRO A 478 13.10 13.42 -29.01
N ARG A 479 12.64 14.56 -29.55
CA ARG A 479 12.51 14.73 -31.00
C ARG A 479 13.90 14.75 -31.62
N SER A 480 14.36 13.59 -32.09
CA SER A 480 15.59 13.43 -32.86
C SER A 480 15.54 14.30 -34.11
N ARG A 481 16.18 15.48 -34.04
CA ARG A 481 16.47 16.31 -35.22
C ARG A 481 17.57 15.63 -36.03
N CYS A 482 17.22 14.63 -36.83
CA CYS A 482 18.13 14.11 -37.85
C CYS A 482 18.47 15.26 -38.82
N ARG A 483 19.72 15.73 -38.76
CA ARG A 483 20.35 16.53 -39.80
C ARG A 483 21.37 15.64 -40.51
N CYS A 484 21.45 15.78 -41.83
CA CYS A 484 22.27 14.96 -42.72
C CYS A 484 21.82 13.48 -42.78
N CYS A 485 22.08 12.74 -43.86
CA CYS A 485 22.88 13.07 -45.04
C CYS A 485 22.06 13.52 -46.27
N SER A 486 22.73 14.28 -47.13
CA SER A 486 22.28 14.63 -48.47
C SER A 486 22.62 13.55 -49.49
N GLN A 487 21.68 13.18 -50.36
CA GLN A 487 21.88 13.03 -51.80
C GLN A 487 20.52 13.02 -52.52
N GLY A 488 20.49 13.39 -53.80
CA GLY A 488 19.31 14.00 -54.42
C GLY A 488 18.31 13.04 -55.09
N ARG A 489 17.09 13.54 -55.29
CA ARG A 489 16.15 13.12 -56.34
C ARG A 489 15.46 14.35 -56.96
N PRO A 490 15.19 14.37 -58.28
CA PRO A 490 14.46 15.46 -58.92
C PRO A 490 12.93 15.39 -58.67
N ARG A 491 12.23 16.45 -59.09
CA ARG A 491 10.76 16.62 -59.10
C ARG A 491 10.09 15.45 -59.86
N THR A 492 8.90 14.96 -59.50
CA THR A 492 7.56 15.62 -59.50
C THR A 492 6.56 14.89 -58.57
N ALA A 493 5.35 15.38 -58.21
CA ALA A 493 4.76 16.74 -58.13
C ALA A 493 3.47 16.78 -57.25
N ARG A 494 2.31 17.17 -57.81
CA ARG A 494 0.95 17.31 -57.20
C ARG A 494 0.21 15.95 -57.25
N SER A 495 -0.76 15.58 -56.40
CA SER A 495 -1.82 16.37 -55.74
C SER A 495 -2.52 15.62 -54.57
N THR A 496 -3.36 16.35 -53.84
CA THR A 496 -4.37 15.91 -52.84
C THR A 496 -5.70 16.65 -53.16
N PRO A 497 -6.91 16.29 -52.64
CA PRO A 497 -7.15 15.59 -51.37
C PRO A 497 -8.39 14.64 -51.24
N ARG A 498 -8.45 13.97 -50.07
CA ARG A 498 -9.65 13.55 -49.29
C ARG A 498 -10.73 12.64 -49.93
N ARG A 499 -11.03 11.56 -49.19
CA ARG A 499 -12.42 11.08 -48.95
C ARG A 499 -12.64 10.95 -47.43
N THR A 500 -13.91 10.96 -47.02
CA THR A 500 -14.34 10.75 -45.63
C THR A 500 -15.47 9.72 -45.55
N ALA A 501 -15.43 8.91 -44.49
CA ALA A 501 -16.59 8.32 -43.78
C ALA A 501 -17.43 7.16 -44.42
N ARG A 502 -17.39 6.03 -43.69
CA ARG A 502 -18.52 5.24 -43.11
C ARG A 502 -19.18 4.04 -43.85
N CYS A 503 -19.34 2.97 -43.05
CA CYS A 503 -20.36 1.88 -43.01
C CYS A 503 -20.43 0.86 -44.19
N TRP A 504 -20.11 -0.43 -44.00
CA TRP A 504 -20.94 -1.55 -43.44
C TRP A 504 -22.17 -1.94 -44.31
N PRO A 505 -22.57 -3.24 -44.43
CA PRO A 505 -21.82 -4.49 -44.17
C PRO A 505 -22.16 -5.72 -45.10
N ALA A 506 -21.55 -6.87 -44.78
CA ALA A 506 -22.06 -8.25 -44.92
C ALA A 506 -22.17 -8.96 -46.30
N GLY A 507 -21.95 -10.29 -46.29
CA GLY A 507 -22.42 -11.25 -47.31
C GLY A 507 -21.37 -12.23 -47.88
N GLY A 508 -21.61 -13.54 -47.78
CA GLY A 508 -21.15 -14.55 -48.77
C GLY A 508 -19.87 -15.37 -48.51
N ARG A 509 -20.04 -16.60 -48.02
CA ARG A 509 -19.33 -17.83 -48.49
C ARG A 509 -20.23 -18.51 -49.56
N PRO A 510 -19.86 -19.62 -50.27
CA PRO A 510 -18.66 -20.48 -50.23
C PRO A 510 -17.93 -20.47 -51.62
N SER A 511 -17.12 -21.42 -52.13
CA SER A 511 -16.98 -22.88 -51.94
C SER A 511 -15.69 -23.48 -52.58
N ALA A 512 -15.41 -24.76 -52.27
CA ALA A 512 -14.76 -25.80 -53.11
C ALA A 512 -13.33 -25.59 -53.72
N SER A 513 -12.48 -26.60 -53.93
CA SER A 513 -12.37 -28.00 -53.43
C SER A 513 -11.07 -28.66 -53.92
N THR A 514 -10.54 -29.69 -53.22
CA THR A 514 -9.69 -30.83 -53.72
C THR A 514 -8.42 -30.55 -54.58
N SER A 515 -7.28 -31.25 -54.49
CA SER A 515 -6.65 -32.27 -53.60
C SER A 515 -5.18 -32.47 -54.10
N SER A 516 -4.26 -33.35 -53.68
CA SER A 516 -4.12 -34.45 -52.68
C SER A 516 -2.60 -34.72 -52.42
N CYS A 517 -2.25 -35.79 -51.69
CA CYS A 517 -1.08 -36.70 -51.86
C CYS A 517 0.33 -36.21 -52.32
N ASN A 518 1.47 -36.66 -51.75
CA ASN A 518 1.74 -37.59 -50.63
C ASN A 518 3.25 -37.59 -50.23
N LYS A 519 3.60 -38.02 -49.00
CA LYS A 519 4.96 -38.28 -48.44
C LYS A 519 5.90 -37.05 -48.34
N ALA A 520 6.84 -36.91 -47.40
CA ALA A 520 7.38 -37.82 -46.37
C ALA A 520 7.62 -37.08 -45.02
N ALA A 521 8.08 -37.78 -43.97
CA ALA A 521 8.16 -37.24 -42.60
C ALA A 521 9.58 -36.91 -42.11
N THR A 522 9.71 -35.88 -41.26
CA THR A 522 10.53 -35.91 -40.02
C THR A 522 10.30 -34.66 -39.13
N HIS A 523 10.38 -34.86 -37.81
CA HIS A 523 10.51 -33.85 -36.73
C HIS A 523 9.73 -32.51 -36.82
N THR A 524 8.49 -32.53 -36.33
CA THR A 524 7.77 -31.29 -35.91
C THR A 524 7.80 -31.15 -34.39
N ARG A 525 8.45 -30.09 -33.86
CA ARG A 525 8.25 -29.65 -32.47
C ARG A 525 6.86 -29.02 -32.37
N PHE A 526 6.01 -29.51 -31.46
CA PHE A 526 4.70 -28.88 -31.21
C PHE A 526 4.88 -27.53 -30.52
N ARG A 527 4.79 -26.46 -31.32
CA ARG A 527 4.69 -25.08 -30.84
C ARG A 527 3.21 -24.76 -30.65
N LEU A 528 2.70 -24.91 -29.43
CA LEU A 528 1.32 -24.53 -29.11
C LEU A 528 1.10 -23.05 -29.42
N LEU A 529 0.21 -22.77 -30.37
CA LEU A 529 -0.22 -21.43 -30.72
C LEU A 529 -1.21 -20.95 -29.66
N TYR A 530 -0.67 -20.33 -28.60
CA TYR A 530 -1.49 -19.60 -27.64
C TYR A 530 -2.04 -18.34 -28.33
N CYS A 531 -3.33 -18.32 -28.67
CA CYS A 531 -4.00 -17.09 -29.08
C CYS A 531 -3.99 -16.13 -27.88
N PRO A 532 -3.42 -14.91 -28.00
CA PRO A 532 -3.60 -13.92 -26.96
C PRO A 532 -5.08 -13.54 -26.86
N PRO A 533 -5.60 -13.26 -25.65
CA PRO A 533 -6.94 -12.67 -25.50
C PRO A 533 -7.00 -11.33 -26.26
N PRO A 534 -8.20 -10.89 -26.67
CA PRO A 534 -8.35 -9.61 -27.37
C PRO A 534 -7.81 -8.47 -26.51
N ALA A 535 -7.01 -7.60 -27.13
CA ALA A 535 -6.46 -6.43 -26.43
C ALA A 535 -7.61 -5.53 -25.96
N HIS A 536 -7.79 -5.45 -24.65
CA HIS A 536 -8.68 -4.47 -24.04
C HIS A 536 -8.23 -3.05 -24.44
N PRO A 537 -9.16 -2.08 -24.58
CA PRO A 537 -8.78 -0.68 -24.75
C PRO A 537 -7.95 -0.22 -23.56
N PRO A 538 -7.08 0.81 -23.72
CA PRO A 538 -6.25 1.31 -22.63
C PRO A 538 -7.10 1.98 -21.54
N GLY A 539 -7.52 1.17 -20.56
CA GLY A 539 -8.10 1.65 -19.30
C GLY A 539 -7.06 2.43 -18.50
N ARG A 540 -7.52 3.38 -17.67
CA ARG A 540 -6.64 4.13 -16.77
C ARG A 540 -6.30 3.24 -15.57
N GLN A 541 -5.04 3.26 -15.12
CA GLN A 541 -4.51 2.33 -14.12
C GLN A 541 -3.98 3.09 -12.91
N TYR A 542 -4.37 2.68 -11.70
CA TYR A 542 -4.06 3.41 -10.47
C TYR A 542 -3.37 2.52 -9.44
N GLN A 543 -2.51 3.14 -8.64
CA GLN A 543 -1.86 2.50 -7.49
C GLN A 543 -2.21 3.28 -6.24
N LEU A 544 -3.11 2.70 -5.45
CA LEU A 544 -3.39 3.08 -4.07
C LEU A 544 -2.72 2.01 -3.21
N VAL A 545 -1.64 2.36 -2.51
CA VAL A 545 -0.82 1.40 -1.75
C VAL A 545 -1.67 0.76 -0.64
N PRO A 546 -1.99 -0.55 -0.73
CA PRO A 546 -2.68 -1.28 0.32
C PRO A 546 -1.66 -1.79 1.36
N ALA A 547 -2.14 -2.36 2.47
CA ALA A 547 -1.26 -3.04 3.42
C ALA A 547 -1.81 -4.41 3.86
N ILE A 548 -0.97 -5.45 3.77
CA ILE A 548 -1.10 -6.80 4.37
C ILE A 548 -1.95 -7.83 3.59
N MET A 549 -1.25 -8.74 2.90
CA MET A 549 -1.65 -10.10 2.48
C MET A 549 -2.86 -10.33 1.55
N LYS A 550 -2.58 -10.80 0.34
CA LYS A 550 -3.46 -11.73 -0.42
C LYS A 550 -2.64 -12.94 -0.89
N ARG A 551 -3.29 -14.10 -1.04
CA ARG A 551 -2.63 -15.38 -1.35
C ARG A 551 -2.68 -15.71 -2.84
N VAL A 552 -1.70 -16.47 -3.33
CA VAL A 552 -1.74 -17.15 -4.63
C VAL A 552 -1.93 -18.65 -4.41
N SER A 553 -2.81 -19.28 -5.18
CA SER A 553 -3.01 -20.72 -5.21
C SER A 553 -2.00 -21.40 -6.14
N SER A 554 -1.39 -22.51 -5.70
CA SER A 554 -0.49 -23.33 -6.52
C SER A 554 -0.97 -24.78 -6.60
N SER A 555 -1.43 -25.21 -7.76
CA SER A 555 -1.68 -26.62 -8.06
C SER A 555 -0.36 -27.34 -8.40
N GLY A 556 0.28 -27.93 -7.39
CA GLY A 556 1.46 -28.77 -7.53
C GLY A 556 1.26 -30.12 -6.87
N ALA A 557 1.28 -31.21 -7.64
CA ALA A 557 1.01 -32.55 -7.11
C ALA A 557 2.21 -33.11 -6.33
N VAL A 558 2.07 -33.26 -5.02
CA VAL A 558 3.02 -34.02 -4.19
C VAL A 558 2.67 -35.51 -4.32
N THR A 559 3.50 -36.29 -5.01
CA THR A 559 3.36 -37.75 -5.04
C THR A 559 3.86 -38.36 -3.73
N GLY A 560 3.03 -39.22 -3.13
CA GLY A 560 3.29 -39.90 -1.86
C GLY A 560 4.49 -40.87 -1.89
N PRO A 561 4.89 -41.39 -0.71
CA PRO A 561 6.21 -41.98 -0.50
C PRO A 561 6.36 -43.42 -0.99
N GLY A 562 7.59 -43.78 -1.39
CA GLY A 562 8.01 -45.17 -1.61
C GLY A 562 8.71 -45.74 -0.36
N CYS A 563 8.32 -46.95 0.05
CA CYS A 563 8.89 -47.62 1.21
C CYS A 563 10.31 -48.14 0.97
N GLY A 564 11.16 -48.09 1.99
CA GLY A 564 12.45 -48.79 2.05
C GLY A 564 12.82 -49.05 3.52
N ALA A 565 13.16 -50.29 3.85
CA ALA A 565 13.45 -50.73 5.23
C ALA A 565 14.87 -51.30 5.35
N THR A 566 15.27 -51.72 6.57
CA THR A 566 16.55 -52.35 6.97
C THR A 566 17.77 -51.40 7.02
N SER A 567 18.73 -51.52 7.97
CA SER A 567 18.80 -52.34 9.20
C SER A 567 19.95 -51.93 10.15
N VAL A 568 19.71 -52.07 11.47
CA VAL A 568 20.60 -52.56 12.56
C VAL A 568 22.13 -52.35 12.48
N GLY A 569 22.69 -51.67 13.51
CA GLY A 569 24.09 -51.77 13.96
C GLY A 569 24.68 -50.44 14.48
N GLY A 570 25.57 -50.38 15.48
CA GLY A 570 25.99 -51.41 16.44
C GLY A 570 27.40 -51.25 17.05
N CYS A 571 27.51 -50.67 18.26
CA CYS A 571 28.66 -50.71 19.21
C CYS A 571 29.99 -49.98 18.86
N GLY A 572 30.77 -49.64 19.91
CA GLY A 572 32.19 -49.20 19.88
C GLY A 572 32.42 -47.68 19.85
N ALA A 573 32.97 -46.92 20.82
CA ALA A 573 33.67 -47.11 22.11
C ALA A 573 35.21 -46.82 22.13
N ALA A 574 35.66 -46.22 23.25
CA ALA A 574 37.04 -46.03 23.76
C ALA A 574 37.91 -44.85 23.26
N GLY A 575 38.72 -44.31 24.20
CA GLY A 575 39.78 -43.29 24.02
C GLY A 575 39.40 -41.86 24.47
N GLY A 576 39.99 -41.24 25.51
CA GLY A 576 40.88 -41.72 26.57
C GLY A 576 42.17 -40.89 26.76
N CYS A 577 42.47 -40.48 28.00
CA CYS A 577 43.70 -39.78 28.46
C CYS A 577 43.88 -38.33 27.94
N ASP A 578 44.56 -37.39 28.64
CA ASP A 578 45.00 -37.33 30.04
C ASP A 578 45.38 -35.89 30.47
N GLY A 579 45.48 -35.66 31.79
CA GLY A 579 46.42 -34.68 32.37
C GLY A 579 45.88 -33.31 32.83
N GLY A 580 46.39 -32.84 33.98
CA GLY A 580 46.22 -31.46 34.48
C GLY A 580 45.64 -31.38 35.90
N CYS A 581 46.51 -31.25 36.92
CA CYS A 581 46.14 -30.92 38.30
C CYS A 581 46.62 -29.52 38.67
N GLU A 582 46.25 -29.07 39.88
CA GLU A 582 46.66 -27.81 40.54
C GLU A 582 46.03 -26.53 39.96
N GLY A 583 45.49 -25.60 40.77
CA GLY A 583 45.29 -25.64 42.23
C GLY A 583 44.71 -24.32 42.76
N GLY A 584 44.47 -24.25 44.08
CA GLY A 584 44.10 -23.01 44.78
C GLY A 584 42.64 -22.96 45.26
N CYS A 585 42.46 -23.03 46.58
CA CYS A 585 41.25 -22.60 47.25
C CYS A 585 41.54 -21.33 48.04
N ASP A 586 40.71 -20.30 47.88
CA ASP A 586 40.40 -19.21 48.82
C ASP A 586 39.33 -18.33 48.13
N GLY A 587 38.37 -17.70 48.81
CA GLY A 587 38.09 -17.65 50.24
C GLY A 587 37.61 -16.24 50.65
N GLY A 588 36.37 -16.11 51.16
CA GLY A 588 35.84 -14.83 51.66
C GLY A 588 34.38 -14.53 51.27
N CYS A 589 33.65 -13.85 52.15
CA CYS A 589 32.22 -13.56 52.03
C CYS A 589 31.92 -12.06 52.25
N ASP A 590 30.65 -11.71 52.07
CA ASP A 590 29.90 -10.60 52.69
C ASP A 590 30.14 -9.13 52.28
N GLY A 591 29.02 -8.39 52.21
CA GLY A 591 28.96 -6.96 52.54
C GLY A 591 28.36 -6.04 51.46
N GLY A 592 27.04 -5.79 51.51
CA GLY A 592 26.35 -4.82 50.65
C GLY A 592 24.83 -4.89 50.72
#